data_AF-A0A067CN77-F1
#
_entry.id   AF-A0A067CN77-F1
#
_cell.length_a   1.000
_cell.length_b   1.000
_cell.length_c   1.000
_cell.angle_alpha   90.00
_cell.angle_beta   90.00
_cell.angle_gamma   90.00
#
_symmetry.space_group_name_H-M   'P 1'
#
loop_
_entity.id
_entity.type
_entity.pdbx_description
1 polymer ?
#
loop_
_entity_poly.entity_id
_entity_poly.type
_entity_poly.pdbx_seq_one_letter_code
_entity_poly.pdbx_strand_id
1 'polypeptide(L)'
;MRSASRLRCLGLLWLALELDRVLAVVSLPNLEFNAATGQNAYASSYFKFDLNPVLDSKYIPNNGIDGLVVQSSWWSSGKTNESVFFQVNFTAESPVISKVVLRWHGYLAAKAYTISTSYSGYNRTFVLYNTYENASTVWDRVDVVRPASNSSARFYYLRVDMLSPASCDPNNVLGCSRRLADQGPIYGIRELEVWSASQLSGAVVAAPSSLLAVMLLSIVASL
;
A
#
# COMPACT_ATOMS: atom_id res chain seq x y z
N MET A 1 19.49 -71.10 19.19
CA MET A 1 18.06 -70.76 18.96
C MET A 1 17.70 -69.64 19.92
N ARG A 2 17.67 -68.37 19.46
CA ARG A 2 16.48 -67.48 19.25
C ARG A 2 15.62 -67.34 20.53
N SER A 3 15.18 -66.18 21.04
CA SER A 3 15.12 -64.77 20.59
C SER A 3 14.66 -63.94 21.80
N ALA A 4 15.43 -62.97 22.31
CA ALA A 4 15.32 -61.52 22.07
C ALA A 4 13.90 -60.89 22.19
N SER A 5 13.69 -60.21 23.31
CA SER A 5 13.21 -58.81 23.46
C SER A 5 11.99 -58.34 22.67
N ARG A 6 10.85 -58.22 23.35
CA ARG A 6 9.68 -57.43 22.91
C ARG A 6 9.33 -56.34 23.93
N LEU A 7 10.11 -55.27 23.95
CA LEU A 7 9.71 -54.01 24.58
C LEU A 7 10.52 -52.91 23.88
N ARG A 8 9.95 -52.35 22.79
CA ARG A 8 10.35 -51.09 22.11
C ARG A 8 9.72 -51.05 20.71
N CYS A 9 8.40 -50.98 20.63
CA CYS A 9 7.71 -50.64 19.37
C CYS A 9 6.66 -49.54 19.51
N LEU A 10 6.37 -49.04 20.73
CA LEU A 10 5.38 -47.97 20.91
C LEU A 10 5.98 -46.55 21.01
N GLY A 11 7.30 -46.40 21.17
CA GLY A 11 7.94 -45.08 21.30
C GLY A 11 8.35 -44.41 19.98
N LEU A 12 8.38 -45.15 18.86
CA LEU A 12 8.88 -44.67 17.57
C LEU A 12 7.78 -44.19 16.61
N LEU A 13 6.51 -44.48 16.91
CA LEU A 13 5.39 -44.01 16.08
C LEU A 13 4.91 -42.60 16.44
N TRP A 14 5.26 -42.09 17.63
CA TRP A 14 4.90 -40.74 18.07
C TRP A 14 5.87 -39.66 17.57
N LEU A 15 7.06 -40.04 17.07
CA LEU A 15 8.05 -39.09 16.53
C LEU A 15 7.91 -38.83 15.02
N ALA A 16 6.96 -39.50 14.34
CA ALA A 16 6.71 -39.34 12.91
C ALA A 16 5.46 -38.48 12.61
N LEU A 17 4.88 -37.86 13.64
CA LEU A 17 3.74 -36.94 13.55
C LEU A 17 4.13 -35.51 13.96
N GLU A 18 5.40 -35.14 13.79
CA GLU A 18 5.70 -33.74 13.51
C GLU A 18 5.38 -33.53 12.03
N LEU A 19 4.09 -33.27 11.79
CA LEU A 19 3.61 -32.67 10.56
C LEU A 19 4.56 -31.51 10.25
N ASP A 20 5.41 -31.71 9.24
CA ASP A 20 6.05 -30.63 8.52
C ASP A 20 4.93 -29.65 8.18
N ARG A 21 4.81 -28.60 8.99
CA ARG A 21 4.13 -27.39 8.57
C ARG A 21 5.05 -26.84 7.51
N VAL A 22 4.89 -27.32 6.29
CA VAL A 22 5.38 -26.68 5.09
C VAL A 22 4.72 -25.31 5.10
N LEU A 23 5.40 -24.35 5.74
CA LEU A 23 5.24 -22.94 5.47
C LEU A 23 5.65 -22.81 4.01
N ALA A 24 4.70 -23.04 3.10
CA ALA A 24 4.86 -22.75 1.70
C ALA A 24 5.06 -21.24 1.60
N VAL A 25 6.30 -20.80 1.72
CA VAL A 25 6.71 -19.46 1.38
C VAL A 25 6.65 -19.40 -0.13
N VAL A 26 5.46 -19.08 -0.64
CA VAL A 26 5.24 -18.81 -2.05
C VAL A 26 5.91 -17.47 -2.35
N SER A 27 7.17 -17.54 -2.77
CA SER A 27 7.86 -16.39 -3.33
C SER A 27 7.40 -16.23 -4.78
N LEU A 28 6.59 -15.22 -5.04
CA LEU A 28 6.22 -14.81 -6.39
C LEU A 28 7.06 -13.59 -6.77
N PRO A 29 8.29 -13.78 -7.27
CA PRO A 29 9.10 -12.66 -7.74
C PRO A 29 8.33 -11.92 -8.83
N ASN A 30 8.25 -10.59 -8.70
CA ASN A 30 7.53 -9.69 -9.59
C ASN A 30 5.99 -9.71 -9.50
N LEU A 31 5.40 -10.32 -8.47
CA LEU A 31 3.99 -10.03 -8.17
C LEU A 31 3.88 -8.60 -7.61
N GLU A 32 3.16 -7.75 -8.33
CA GLU A 32 2.77 -6.45 -7.83
C GLU A 32 1.46 -6.55 -7.05
N PHE A 33 1.38 -5.87 -5.91
CA PHE A 33 0.15 -5.75 -5.12
C PHE A 33 -0.08 -4.31 -4.69
N ASN A 34 -1.35 -3.93 -4.51
CA ASN A 34 -1.72 -2.65 -3.93
C ASN A 34 -1.54 -2.70 -2.41
N ALA A 35 -0.51 -2.04 -1.91
CA ALA A 35 -0.19 -1.95 -0.49
C ALA A 35 -1.07 -0.95 0.27
N ALA A 36 -1.80 -0.07 -0.43
CA ALA A 36 -2.66 0.94 0.21
C ALA A 36 -4.01 0.38 0.66
N THR A 37 -4.52 -0.67 -0.01
CA THR A 37 -5.81 -1.28 0.34
C THR A 37 -5.77 -1.83 1.76
N GLY A 38 -6.78 -1.48 2.56
CA GLY A 38 -6.89 -1.92 3.96
C GLY A 38 -5.99 -1.18 4.94
N GLN A 39 -5.26 -0.15 4.50
CA GLN A 39 -4.51 0.76 5.37
C GLN A 39 -5.42 1.86 5.94
N ASN A 40 -4.85 2.75 6.76
CA ASN A 40 -5.58 3.90 7.30
C ASN A 40 -5.32 5.16 6.48
N ALA A 41 -6.36 5.89 6.11
CA ALA A 41 -6.23 7.13 5.36
C ALA A 41 -6.56 8.36 6.20
N TYR A 42 -5.92 9.48 5.89
CA TYR A 42 -6.06 10.76 6.55
C TYR A 42 -6.07 11.90 5.53
N ALA A 43 -6.68 13.04 5.89
CA ALA A 43 -6.74 14.22 5.06
C ALA A 43 -6.70 15.51 5.88
N SER A 44 -6.22 16.62 5.30
CA SER A 44 -6.04 17.89 6.04
C SER A 44 -7.33 18.63 6.40
N SER A 45 -8.41 18.52 5.61
CA SER A 45 -9.55 19.43 5.78
C SER A 45 -10.89 18.83 5.38
N TYR A 46 -11.93 19.15 6.15
CA TYR A 46 -13.30 18.62 6.00
C TYR A 46 -14.29 19.77 5.79
N PHE A 47 -14.13 20.58 4.74
CA PHE A 47 -15.11 21.62 4.44
C PHE A 47 -16.37 21.04 3.82
N LYS A 48 -17.52 21.36 4.45
CA LYS A 48 -18.88 20.94 4.06
C LYS A 48 -19.27 21.48 2.68
N PHE A 49 -19.46 20.58 1.73
CA PHE A 49 -20.01 20.79 0.39
C PHE A 49 -21.23 19.87 0.24
N ASP A 50 -22.27 20.34 -0.44
CA ASP A 50 -23.45 19.54 -0.78
C ASP A 50 -23.10 18.61 -1.95
N LEU A 51 -22.52 17.46 -1.60
CA LEU A 51 -22.20 16.34 -2.47
C LEU A 51 -23.43 15.80 -3.22
N ASN A 52 -23.23 15.18 -4.39
CA ASN A 52 -24.32 14.51 -5.09
C ASN A 52 -24.82 13.33 -4.23
N PRO A 53 -26.08 13.36 -3.73
CA PRO A 53 -26.55 12.38 -2.76
C PRO A 53 -26.62 10.94 -3.29
N VAL A 54 -26.50 10.74 -4.60
CA VAL A 54 -26.60 9.42 -5.25
C VAL A 54 -25.23 8.77 -5.49
N LEU A 55 -24.17 9.55 -5.71
CA LEU A 55 -22.85 9.05 -6.15
C LEU A 55 -21.71 9.36 -5.17
N ASP A 56 -21.89 10.31 -4.26
CA ASP A 56 -20.82 10.82 -3.43
C ASP A 56 -21.06 10.46 -1.95
N SER A 57 -20.38 9.41 -1.48
CA SER A 57 -20.33 9.08 -0.06
C SER A 57 -19.33 9.99 0.65
N LYS A 58 -19.83 10.91 1.47
CA LYS A 58 -19.17 11.86 2.41
C LYS A 58 -17.70 11.58 2.79
N TYR A 59 -16.92 12.67 2.96
CA TYR A 59 -15.70 12.91 3.77
C TYR A 59 -15.02 11.77 4.57
N ILE A 60 -14.86 10.59 3.99
CA ILE A 60 -14.23 9.45 4.64
C ILE A 60 -12.95 9.18 3.85
N PRO A 61 -11.77 9.53 4.38
CA PRO A 61 -10.50 9.31 3.68
C PRO A 61 -10.32 7.86 3.20
N ASN A 62 -10.81 6.89 3.98
CA ASN A 62 -10.71 5.48 3.63
C ASN A 62 -11.44 5.10 2.33
N ASN A 63 -12.42 5.89 1.87
CA ASN A 63 -13.06 5.67 0.57
C ASN A 63 -12.09 5.87 -0.60
N GLY A 64 -10.97 6.56 -0.40
CA GLY A 64 -9.94 6.71 -1.43
C GLY A 64 -8.95 5.54 -1.48
N ILE A 65 -9.11 4.49 -0.67
CA ILE A 65 -8.20 3.33 -0.61
C ILE A 65 -8.94 2.01 -0.33
N ASP A 66 -10.25 1.96 -0.55
CA ASP A 66 -11.08 0.80 -0.21
C ASP A 66 -11.15 -0.25 -1.34
N GLY A 67 -10.59 0.06 -2.52
CA GLY A 67 -10.61 -0.80 -3.69
C GLY A 67 -11.91 -0.74 -4.49
N LEU A 68 -12.86 0.13 -4.14
CA LEU A 68 -14.18 0.24 -4.75
C LEU A 68 -14.25 1.40 -5.75
N VAL A 69 -13.41 1.34 -6.79
CA VAL A 69 -13.17 2.38 -7.82
C VAL A 69 -14.45 2.90 -8.53
N VAL A 70 -15.57 2.20 -8.46
CA VAL A 70 -16.83 2.60 -9.12
C VAL A 70 -17.93 3.04 -8.14
N GLN A 71 -17.76 2.82 -6.84
CA GLN A 71 -18.81 3.00 -5.84
C GLN A 71 -18.50 4.09 -4.84
N SER A 72 -17.23 4.29 -4.49
CA SER A 72 -16.82 5.21 -3.44
C SER A 72 -15.83 6.24 -3.96
N SER A 73 -15.76 7.35 -3.23
CA SER A 73 -14.75 8.38 -3.42
C SER A 73 -14.59 9.16 -2.12
N TRP A 74 -13.37 9.68 -1.93
CA TRP A 74 -13.07 10.70 -0.95
C TRP A 74 -13.14 12.07 -1.60
N TRP A 75 -13.64 13.05 -0.86
CA TRP A 75 -13.72 14.45 -1.26
C TRP A 75 -13.22 15.35 -0.14
N SER A 76 -12.48 16.40 -0.50
CA SER A 76 -12.01 17.39 0.46
C SER A 76 -11.74 18.73 -0.20
N SER A 77 -11.84 19.77 0.62
CA SER A 77 -11.44 21.12 0.31
C SER A 77 -10.96 21.78 1.57
N GLY A 78 -10.05 22.74 1.43
CA GLY A 78 -9.61 23.63 2.50
C GLY A 78 -10.15 25.04 2.32
N LYS A 79 -9.71 25.97 3.17
CA LYS A 79 -9.86 27.40 2.90
C LYS A 79 -9.11 27.79 1.63
N THR A 80 -9.41 28.97 1.06
CA THR A 80 -8.77 29.47 -0.18
C THR A 80 -7.24 29.37 -0.20
N ASN A 81 -6.57 29.50 0.95
CA ASN A 81 -5.11 29.47 1.06
C ASN A 81 -4.59 28.25 1.85
N GLU A 82 -5.41 27.23 2.06
CA GLU A 82 -5.04 26.03 2.80
C GLU A 82 -4.56 24.93 1.85
N SER A 83 -3.45 24.29 2.21
CA SER A 83 -2.96 23.12 1.48
C SER A 83 -3.83 21.90 1.77
N VAL A 84 -4.44 21.34 0.72
CA VAL A 84 -5.17 20.07 0.82
C VAL A 84 -4.18 18.92 0.63
N PHE A 85 -4.22 17.93 1.51
CA PHE A 85 -3.47 16.69 1.34
C PHE A 85 -4.33 15.45 1.61
N PHE A 86 -3.92 14.35 1.00
CA PHE A 86 -4.39 13.00 1.31
C PHE A 86 -3.19 12.15 1.73
N GLN A 87 -3.34 11.33 2.76
CA GLN A 87 -2.25 10.56 3.33
C GLN A 87 -2.69 9.13 3.62
N VAL A 88 -1.83 8.17 3.30
CA VAL A 88 -1.98 6.76 3.67
C VAL A 88 -0.95 6.43 4.75
N ASN A 89 -1.43 5.88 5.85
CA ASN A 89 -0.65 5.41 6.98
C ASN A 89 -0.62 3.88 6.95
N PHE A 90 0.57 3.34 6.75
CA PHE A 90 0.80 1.92 6.67
C PHE A 90 0.96 1.33 8.08
N THR A 91 0.35 0.18 8.34
CA THR A 91 0.47 -0.54 9.62
C THR A 91 1.79 -1.30 9.76
N ALA A 92 2.48 -1.51 8.64
CA ALA A 92 3.79 -2.13 8.56
C ALA A 92 4.68 -1.31 7.64
N GLU A 93 5.99 -1.51 7.75
CA GLU A 93 6.94 -0.84 6.88
C GLU A 93 6.62 -1.13 5.41
N SER A 94 6.49 -0.07 4.60
CA SER A 94 6.11 -0.22 3.20
C SER A 94 7.15 -1.04 2.44
N PRO A 95 6.71 -1.97 1.59
CA PRO A 95 7.58 -2.60 0.60
C PRO A 95 8.01 -1.59 -0.49
N VAL A 96 8.93 -1.98 -1.37
CA VAL A 96 9.48 -1.09 -2.41
C VAL A 96 8.40 -0.70 -3.43
N ILE A 97 8.09 0.60 -3.52
CA ILE A 97 7.05 1.09 -4.44
C ILE A 97 7.56 1.03 -5.88
N SER A 98 6.76 0.41 -6.75
CA SER A 98 6.94 0.40 -8.21
C SER A 98 6.26 1.59 -8.89
N LYS A 99 5.04 1.94 -8.44
CA LYS A 99 4.22 3.04 -8.94
C LYS A 99 3.14 3.41 -7.92
N VAL A 100 2.67 4.64 -8.01
CA VAL A 100 1.43 5.10 -7.39
C VAL A 100 0.43 5.38 -8.50
N VAL A 101 -0.77 4.84 -8.40
CA VAL A 101 -1.88 5.15 -9.30
C VAL A 101 -2.86 6.02 -8.54
N LEU A 102 -3.14 7.19 -9.08
CA LEU A 102 -4.08 8.12 -8.49
C LEU A 102 -5.27 8.29 -9.43
N ARG A 103 -6.44 7.87 -8.97
CA ARG A 103 -7.69 7.99 -9.70
C ARG A 103 -8.43 9.19 -9.14
N TRP A 104 -8.38 10.28 -9.89
CA TRP A 104 -9.14 11.47 -9.58
C TRP A 104 -10.60 11.26 -9.89
N HIS A 105 -11.43 11.94 -9.12
CA HIS A 105 -12.86 12.01 -9.36
C HIS A 105 -13.31 13.44 -9.18
N GLY A 106 -14.09 13.93 -10.14
CA GLY A 106 -14.80 15.18 -9.98
C GLY A 106 -14.23 16.38 -10.70
N TYR A 107 -14.67 17.54 -10.23
CA TYR A 107 -14.71 18.76 -11.01
C TYR A 107 -13.40 19.58 -10.97
N LEU A 108 -12.55 19.39 -9.96
CA LEU A 108 -11.22 20.02 -9.85
C LEU A 108 -10.17 18.97 -9.45
N ALA A 109 -9.92 17.99 -10.32
CA ALA A 109 -8.74 17.12 -10.18
C ALA A 109 -7.48 17.98 -10.00
N ALA A 110 -6.50 17.54 -9.21
CA ALA A 110 -5.30 18.35 -8.99
C ALA A 110 -4.50 18.47 -10.29
N LYS A 111 -4.29 19.68 -10.78
CA LYS A 111 -3.40 19.93 -11.92
C LYS A 111 -1.97 19.60 -11.54
N ALA A 112 -1.51 20.13 -10.40
CA ALA A 112 -0.17 19.90 -9.89
C ALA A 112 -0.24 19.37 -8.46
N TYR A 113 0.54 18.34 -8.16
CA TYR A 113 0.64 17.75 -6.83
C TYR A 113 2.01 17.10 -6.63
N THR A 114 2.36 16.87 -5.37
CA THR A 114 3.54 16.09 -5.01
C THR A 114 3.14 14.79 -4.34
N ILE A 115 3.95 13.76 -4.51
CA ILE A 115 3.91 12.55 -3.71
C ILE A 115 5.16 12.60 -2.83
N SER A 116 4.98 12.40 -1.54
CA SER A 116 6.07 12.38 -0.57
C SER A 116 5.91 11.19 0.38
N THR A 117 7.03 10.73 0.94
CA THR A 117 7.06 9.59 1.86
C THR A 117 7.78 9.96 3.14
N SER A 118 7.36 9.38 4.27
CA SER A 118 7.98 9.59 5.57
C SER A 118 7.98 8.32 6.42
N TYR A 119 9.04 8.13 7.21
CA TYR A 119 9.10 7.08 8.22
C TYR A 119 8.31 7.44 9.48
N SER A 120 8.26 8.73 9.86
CA SER A 120 7.69 9.17 11.16
C SER A 120 6.36 9.91 11.07
N GLY A 121 5.96 10.36 9.88
CA GLY A 121 4.70 11.06 9.66
C GLY A 121 4.69 12.53 10.10
N TYR A 122 5.79 13.04 10.67
CA TYR A 122 5.93 14.47 10.96
C TYR A 122 6.10 15.26 9.66
N ASN A 123 5.49 16.45 9.59
CA ASN A 123 5.47 17.25 8.34
C ASN A 123 6.88 17.51 7.77
N ARG A 124 7.86 17.79 8.65
CA ARG A 124 9.25 18.06 8.28
C ARG A 124 10.05 16.85 7.78
N THR A 125 9.53 15.63 7.95
CA THR A 125 10.24 14.38 7.61
C THR A 125 9.74 13.76 6.33
N PHE A 126 8.78 14.39 5.64
CA PHE A 126 8.38 13.98 4.31
C PHE A 126 9.47 14.33 3.30
N VAL A 127 9.89 13.32 2.56
CA VAL A 127 10.84 13.43 1.46
C VAL A 127 10.08 13.28 0.15
N LEU A 128 10.37 14.14 -0.81
CA LEU A 128 9.74 14.12 -2.13
C LEU A 128 10.01 12.80 -2.84
N TYR A 129 8.94 12.11 -3.23
CA TYR A 129 8.99 10.89 -4.04
C TYR A 129 8.86 11.23 -5.54
N ASN A 130 7.90 12.08 -5.89
CA ASN A 130 7.78 12.64 -7.24
C ASN A 130 6.89 13.89 -7.25
N THR A 131 7.01 14.70 -8.29
CA THR A 131 6.06 15.75 -8.66
C THR A 131 5.28 15.31 -9.90
N TYR A 132 4.03 15.74 -10.01
CA TYR A 132 3.20 15.43 -11.16
C TYR A 132 2.42 16.66 -11.61
N GLU A 133 2.31 16.85 -12.93
CA GLU A 133 1.52 17.92 -13.52
C GLU A 133 0.71 17.39 -14.71
N ASN A 134 -0.61 17.61 -14.68
CA ASN A 134 -1.54 17.28 -15.75
C ASN A 134 -2.75 18.20 -15.68
N ALA A 135 -2.92 19.08 -16.68
CA ALA A 135 -3.99 20.07 -16.72
C ALA A 135 -5.33 19.51 -17.26
N SER A 136 -5.42 18.20 -17.53
CA SER A 136 -6.65 17.56 -18.02
C SER A 136 -7.82 17.78 -17.06
N THR A 137 -8.98 18.10 -17.64
CA THR A 137 -10.26 18.36 -16.97
C THR A 137 -11.20 17.15 -16.99
N VAL A 138 -10.69 15.98 -17.40
CA VAL A 138 -11.46 14.73 -17.43
C VAL A 138 -11.93 14.39 -16.02
N TRP A 139 -13.23 14.08 -15.89
CA TRP A 139 -13.91 13.82 -14.62
C TRP A 139 -13.31 12.65 -13.84
N ASP A 140 -13.05 11.53 -14.52
CA ASP A 140 -12.42 10.34 -13.96
C ASP A 140 -11.02 10.16 -14.58
N ARG A 141 -10.08 11.00 -14.13
CA ARG A 141 -8.69 10.99 -14.62
C ARG A 141 -7.85 9.98 -13.85
N VAL A 142 -7.04 9.21 -14.57
CA VAL A 142 -6.09 8.25 -13.96
C VAL A 142 -4.67 8.70 -14.25
N ASP A 143 -3.92 8.98 -13.18
CA ASP A 143 -2.50 9.32 -13.25
C ASP A 143 -1.67 8.14 -12.72
N VAL A 144 -0.62 7.77 -13.45
CA VAL A 144 0.33 6.73 -13.04
C VAL A 144 1.68 7.38 -12.78
N VAL A 145 2.06 7.47 -11.51
CA VAL A 145 3.29 8.12 -11.05
C VAL A 145 4.32 7.06 -10.70
N ARG A 146 5.44 7.04 -11.41
CA ARG A 146 6.57 6.15 -11.11
C ARG A 146 7.61 6.88 -10.28
N PRO A 147 8.48 6.20 -9.53
CA PRO A 147 9.60 6.84 -8.84
C PRO A 147 10.44 7.67 -9.84
N ALA A 148 10.85 8.88 -9.45
CA ALA A 148 11.76 9.70 -10.27
C ALA A 148 13.18 9.08 -10.36
N SER A 149 13.55 8.28 -9.36
CA SER A 149 14.77 7.47 -9.31
C SER A 149 14.47 6.13 -8.63
N ASN A 150 15.33 5.13 -8.78
CA ASN A 150 15.20 3.85 -8.09
C ASN A 150 15.19 4.06 -6.56
N SER A 151 14.00 4.21 -5.99
CA SER A 151 13.82 4.44 -4.56
C SER A 151 13.62 3.09 -3.87
N SER A 152 14.64 2.65 -3.14
CA SER A 152 14.51 1.54 -2.17
C SER A 152 14.04 2.04 -0.79
N ALA A 153 13.58 3.29 -0.71
CA ALA A 153 13.22 3.92 0.55
C ALA A 153 11.96 3.27 1.12
N ARG A 154 12.08 2.82 2.38
CA ARG A 154 10.99 2.28 3.16
C ARG A 154 10.37 3.38 4.02
N PHE A 155 9.05 3.32 4.22
CA PHE A 155 8.30 4.38 4.90
C PHE A 155 7.02 3.81 5.52
N TYR A 156 6.41 4.57 6.43
CA TYR A 156 5.10 4.25 7.03
C TYR A 156 4.01 5.21 6.59
N TYR A 157 4.38 6.30 5.92
CA TYR A 157 3.46 7.35 5.51
C TYR A 157 3.74 7.74 4.06
N LEU A 158 2.70 7.72 3.22
CA LEU A 158 2.73 8.31 1.89
C LEU A 158 1.71 9.44 1.86
N ARG A 159 2.10 10.60 1.36
CA ARG A 159 1.24 11.78 1.26
C ARG A 159 1.19 12.30 -0.17
N VAL A 160 0.00 12.69 -0.59
CA VAL A 160 -0.28 13.46 -1.79
C VAL A 160 -0.66 14.88 -1.36
N ASP A 161 0.19 15.86 -1.68
CA ASP A 161 -0.07 17.27 -1.41
C ASP A 161 -0.57 17.94 -2.69
N MET A 162 -1.80 18.42 -2.70
CA MET A 162 -2.41 19.09 -3.86
C MET A 162 -1.98 20.55 -3.89
N LEU A 163 -1.30 20.95 -4.95
CA LEU A 163 -0.73 22.30 -5.09
C LEU A 163 -1.66 23.24 -5.86
N SER A 164 -2.24 22.77 -6.95
CA SER A 164 -3.18 23.57 -7.76
C SER A 164 -4.22 22.69 -8.45
N PRO A 165 -5.44 23.19 -8.66
CA PRO A 165 -6.48 22.46 -9.39
C PRO A 165 -6.36 22.63 -10.90
N ALA A 166 -6.89 21.66 -11.64
CA ALA A 166 -7.22 21.83 -13.05
C ALA A 166 -8.37 22.82 -13.21
N SER A 167 -8.58 23.32 -14.43
CA SER A 167 -9.77 24.09 -14.75
C SER A 167 -11.01 23.20 -14.67
N CYS A 168 -12.14 23.79 -14.30
CA CYS A 168 -13.43 23.11 -14.37
C CYS A 168 -13.88 22.95 -15.84
N ASP A 169 -14.40 21.77 -16.18
CA ASP A 169 -15.06 21.51 -17.46
C ASP A 169 -16.58 21.76 -17.33
N PRO A 170 -17.13 22.81 -17.96
CA PRO A 170 -18.54 23.13 -17.86
C PRO A 170 -19.46 22.08 -18.52
N ASN A 171 -18.93 21.16 -19.32
CA ASN A 171 -19.73 20.09 -19.92
C ASN A 171 -20.03 18.96 -18.93
N ASN A 172 -19.18 18.78 -17.91
CA ASN A 172 -19.28 17.69 -16.93
C ASN A 172 -19.92 18.15 -15.61
N VAL A 173 -20.17 19.44 -15.43
CA VAL A 173 -20.81 19.99 -14.22
C VAL A 173 -21.90 21.00 -14.54
N LEU A 174 -22.86 21.10 -13.61
CA LEU A 174 -23.89 22.14 -13.63
C LEU A 174 -23.34 23.57 -13.41
N GLY A 175 -22.12 23.71 -12.87
CA GLY A 175 -21.48 25.00 -12.69
C GLY A 175 -20.10 24.94 -12.03
N CYS A 176 -19.16 25.71 -12.57
CA CYS A 176 -17.77 25.79 -12.10
C CYS A 176 -17.57 26.62 -10.83
N SER A 177 -18.61 27.30 -10.36
CA SER A 177 -18.63 28.13 -9.16
C SER A 177 -19.26 27.43 -7.94
N ARG A 178 -19.49 26.11 -7.98
CA ARG A 178 -20.03 25.33 -6.86
C ARG A 178 -19.01 25.17 -5.71
N ARG A 179 -18.72 26.26 -5.02
CA ARG A 179 -17.93 26.31 -3.77
C ARG A 179 -18.40 27.46 -2.89
N LEU A 180 -18.18 27.36 -1.59
CA LEU A 180 -18.41 28.48 -0.67
C LEU A 180 -17.40 29.61 -0.95
N ALA A 181 -17.73 30.85 -0.56
CA ALA A 181 -16.93 32.03 -0.90
C ALA A 181 -15.50 32.02 -0.31
N ASP A 182 -15.32 31.38 0.84
CA ASP A 182 -14.04 31.22 1.57
C ASP A 182 -13.37 29.86 1.33
N GLN A 183 -13.97 29.04 0.46
CA GLN A 183 -13.52 27.70 0.16
C GLN A 183 -12.53 27.69 -1.01
N GLY A 184 -11.46 26.93 -0.84
CA GLY A 184 -10.49 26.65 -1.88
C GLY A 184 -11.04 25.69 -2.95
N PRO A 185 -10.15 25.08 -3.74
CA PRO A 185 -10.52 24.00 -4.63
C PRO A 185 -11.06 22.79 -3.84
N ILE A 186 -12.05 22.06 -4.37
CA ILE A 186 -12.45 20.74 -3.82
C ILE A 186 -11.86 19.67 -4.74
N TYR A 187 -11.08 18.79 -4.15
CA TYR A 187 -10.48 17.64 -4.81
C TYR A 187 -11.28 16.38 -4.49
N GLY A 188 -11.39 15.47 -5.45
CA GLY A 188 -11.93 14.13 -5.24
C GLY A 188 -10.93 13.07 -5.67
N ILE A 189 -10.77 12.05 -4.83
CA ILE A 189 -9.99 10.84 -5.13
C ILE A 189 -10.93 9.66 -5.05
N ARG A 190 -11.00 8.91 -6.15
CA ARG A 190 -11.72 7.66 -6.24
C ARG A 190 -10.94 6.52 -5.61
N GLU A 191 -9.66 6.46 -5.93
CA GLU A 191 -8.74 5.46 -5.42
C GLU A 191 -7.30 5.99 -5.51
N LEU A 192 -6.51 5.71 -4.48
CA LEU A 192 -5.08 5.83 -4.44
C LEU A 192 -4.51 4.43 -4.25
N GLU A 193 -3.81 3.94 -5.26
CA GLU A 193 -3.19 2.62 -5.25
C GLU A 193 -1.68 2.80 -5.11
N VAL A 194 -1.06 2.14 -4.13
CA VAL A 194 0.40 2.11 -3.97
C VAL A 194 0.87 0.71 -4.33
N TRP A 195 1.40 0.56 -5.54
CA TRP A 195 1.81 -0.75 -6.04
C TRP A 195 3.24 -1.04 -5.65
N SER A 196 3.44 -2.20 -5.05
CA SER A 196 4.76 -2.68 -4.68
C SER A 196 5.07 -4.02 -5.33
N ALA A 197 6.32 -4.19 -5.76
CA ALA A 197 6.83 -5.47 -6.21
C ALA A 197 7.34 -6.28 -5.00
N SER A 198 6.87 -7.52 -4.85
CA SER A 198 7.39 -8.44 -3.84
C SER A 198 8.90 -8.61 -3.98
N GLN A 199 9.67 -8.30 -2.93
CA GLN A 199 11.08 -8.69 -2.84
C GLN A 199 11.19 -10.12 -2.33
N LEU A 200 12.23 -10.84 -2.76
CA LEU A 200 12.56 -12.16 -2.23
C LEU A 200 12.67 -12.08 -0.70
N SER A 201 11.76 -12.74 0.02
CA SER A 201 12.01 -13.09 1.41
C SER A 201 13.14 -14.12 1.42
N GLY A 202 14.38 -13.66 1.55
CA GLY A 202 15.53 -14.52 1.77
C GLY A 202 15.43 -15.19 3.12
N ALA A 203 14.57 -16.21 3.26
CA ALA A 203 14.75 -17.21 4.28
C ALA A 203 16.05 -17.92 3.91
N VAL A 204 17.15 -17.55 4.57
CA VAL A 204 18.33 -18.39 4.62
C VAL A 204 17.84 -19.70 5.21
N VAL A 205 17.59 -20.69 4.36
CA VAL A 205 17.50 -22.07 4.80
C VAL A 205 18.88 -22.33 5.38
N ALA A 206 19.01 -22.21 6.70
CA ALA A 206 20.15 -22.75 7.40
C ALA A 206 20.14 -24.23 7.04
N ALA A 207 21.00 -24.61 6.08
CA ALA A 207 21.23 -26.00 5.78
C ALA A 207 21.56 -26.65 7.12
N PRO A 208 20.86 -27.72 7.53
CA PRO A 208 21.26 -28.46 8.71
C PRO A 208 22.70 -28.90 8.43
N SER A 209 23.63 -28.38 9.22
CA SER A 209 25.04 -28.71 9.17
C SER A 209 25.15 -30.22 9.34
N SER A 210 25.41 -30.92 8.24
CA SER A 210 25.67 -32.37 8.18
C SER A 210 27.07 -32.69 8.74
N LEU A 211 27.38 -32.16 9.92
CA LEU A 211 28.64 -32.37 10.65
C LEU A 211 28.49 -33.28 11.87
N LEU A 212 27.31 -33.90 12.08
CA LEU A 212 27.07 -34.80 13.22
C LEU A 212 26.77 -36.26 12.84
N ALA A 213 26.88 -36.65 11.56
CA ALA A 213 26.54 -38.01 11.12
C ALA A 213 27.73 -38.92 10.74
N VAL A 214 28.99 -38.46 10.86
CA VAL A 214 30.17 -39.27 10.48
C VAL A 214 30.98 -39.78 11.68
N MET A 215 30.67 -39.35 12.91
CA MET A 215 31.42 -39.76 14.11
C MET A 215 30.77 -40.90 14.91
N LEU A 216 30.01 -41.79 14.26
CA LEU A 216 29.41 -42.96 14.93
C LEU A 216 29.46 -44.26 14.12
N LEU A 217 30.25 -44.32 13.05
CA LEU A 217 30.42 -45.54 12.23
C LEU A 217 31.85 -46.06 12.13
N SER A 218 32.75 -45.70 13.06
CA SER A 218 34.12 -46.22 13.12
C SER A 218 34.45 -47.03 14.39
N ILE A 219 33.46 -47.42 15.19
CA ILE A 219 33.64 -48.39 16.30
C ILE A 219 32.77 -49.62 16.10
N VAL A 220 32.80 -50.23 14.90
CA VAL A 220 32.45 -51.65 14.71
C VAL A 220 33.26 -52.20 13.53
N ALA A 221 34.59 -52.12 13.61
CA ALA A 221 35.48 -52.81 12.68
C ALA A 221 36.81 -53.18 13.37
N SER A 222 36.72 -53.73 14.58
CA SER A 222 37.82 -54.43 15.26
C SER A 222 37.24 -55.44 16.25
N LEU A 223 36.89 -56.63 15.76
CA LEU A 223 36.89 -57.93 16.45
C LEU A 223 36.41 -59.02 15.48
#